data_AF-A0AAW7M0V1-F1
#
_entry.id   AF-A0AAW7M0V1-F1
#
_cell.length_a   1.000
_cell.length_b   1.000
_cell.length_c   1.000
_cell.angle_alpha   90.00
_cell.angle_beta   90.00
_cell.angle_gamma   90.00
#
_symmetry.space_group_name_H-M   'P 1'
#
loop_
_entity.id
_entity.type
_entity.pdbx_description
1 polymer ?
#
loop_
_entity_poly.entity_id
_entity_poly.type
_entity_poly.pdbx_seq_one_letter_code
_entity_poly.pdbx_strand_id
1 'polypeptide(L)'
;MKPDVKKIIADIKATKGNRKFCNGLAGTLQDDNYASSICKYVKTVTPERIDLLIEYAEKLEAEVTDMAVQLANAESKCRELAAELSAVDKIHNEAVFITDDHYEQCPPEVQKMIRSLAVLQIPAYDAFLAEVRASGADEVSAICRGLANKDGCSVNMQCSYNLTAERAEAVAAQLRKGSAL
;
A
#
# COMPACT_ATOMS: atom_id res chain seq x y z
N MET A 1 -18.83 7.90 -26.53
CA MET A 1 -18.05 8.83 -25.68
C MET A 1 -18.27 8.40 -24.25
N LYS A 2 -17.22 8.01 -23.50
CA LYS A 2 -17.40 7.63 -22.09
C LYS A 2 -17.74 8.89 -21.30
N PRO A 3 -18.81 8.90 -20.48
CA PRO A 3 -19.12 10.05 -19.64
C PRO A 3 -17.99 10.28 -18.63
N ASP A 4 -17.59 11.54 -18.47
CA ASP A 4 -16.61 11.95 -17.46
C ASP A 4 -17.30 11.99 -16.09
N VAL A 5 -17.10 10.90 -15.33
CA VAL A 5 -17.72 10.70 -14.02
C VAL A 5 -17.32 11.81 -13.03
N LYS A 6 -16.09 12.35 -13.13
CA LYS A 6 -15.62 13.42 -12.24
C LYS A 6 -16.35 14.72 -12.52
N LYS A 7 -16.58 15.02 -13.79
CA LYS A 7 -17.40 16.17 -14.20
C LYS A 7 -18.84 16.04 -13.70
N ILE A 8 -19.43 14.85 -13.82
CA ILE A 8 -20.81 14.59 -13.33
C ILE A 8 -20.91 14.78 -11.82
N ILE A 9 -19.96 14.26 -11.04
CA ILE A 9 -19.92 14.42 -9.58
C ILE A 9 -19.77 15.90 -9.21
N ALA A 10 -18.88 16.64 -9.88
CA ALA A 10 -18.68 18.07 -9.65
C ALA A 10 -19.96 18.89 -9.92
N ASP A 11 -20.64 18.61 -11.05
CA ASP A 11 -21.90 19.26 -11.42
C ASP A 11 -23.01 18.96 -10.40
N ILE A 12 -23.09 17.73 -9.87
CA ILE A 12 -24.07 17.38 -8.83
C ILE A 12 -23.75 18.08 -7.50
N LYS A 13 -22.48 18.09 -7.07
CA LYS A 13 -22.05 18.80 -5.84
C LYS A 13 -22.34 20.31 -5.93
N ALA A 14 -22.18 20.91 -7.11
CA ALA A 14 -22.49 22.32 -7.35
C ALA A 14 -23.97 22.67 -7.12
N THR A 15 -24.88 21.67 -7.19
CA THR A 15 -26.30 21.89 -6.89
C THR A 15 -26.60 22.11 -5.42
N LYS A 16 -25.71 21.75 -4.48
CA LYS A 16 -25.91 21.88 -3.02
C LYS A 16 -27.28 21.37 -2.54
N GLY A 17 -27.75 20.25 -3.08
CA GLY A 17 -29.07 19.68 -2.79
C GLY A 17 -30.26 20.37 -3.48
N ASN A 18 -30.04 21.49 -4.18
CA ASN A 18 -31.06 22.23 -4.92
C ASN A 18 -31.33 21.59 -6.30
N ARG A 19 -32.08 20.47 -6.29
CA ARG A 19 -32.35 19.64 -7.48
C ARG A 19 -33.68 19.98 -8.16
N LYS A 20 -34.12 21.25 -8.06
CA LYS A 20 -35.42 21.74 -8.55
C LYS A 20 -35.69 21.46 -10.04
N PHE A 21 -34.64 21.26 -10.85
CA PHE A 21 -34.75 20.92 -12.26
C PHE A 21 -34.73 19.41 -12.57
N CYS A 22 -34.33 18.54 -11.63
CA CYS A 22 -34.42 17.08 -11.81
C CYS A 22 -35.87 16.59 -11.89
N ASN A 23 -36.82 17.35 -11.33
CA ASN A 23 -38.25 17.10 -11.46
C ASN A 23 -38.79 17.33 -12.88
N GLY A 24 -38.12 18.17 -13.69
CA GLY A 24 -38.49 18.48 -15.07
C GLY A 24 -37.96 17.48 -16.11
N LEU A 25 -36.90 16.72 -15.81
CA LEU A 25 -36.34 15.70 -16.70
C LEU A 25 -37.29 14.51 -16.94
N ALA A 26 -38.29 14.32 -16.09
CA ALA A 26 -39.21 13.19 -16.16
C ALA A 26 -40.14 13.22 -17.40
N GLY A 27 -40.43 14.40 -17.95
CA GLY A 27 -41.30 14.53 -19.12
C GLY A 27 -40.61 14.16 -20.44
N THR A 28 -39.28 14.31 -20.51
CA THR A 28 -38.50 14.09 -21.74
C THR A 28 -37.83 12.72 -21.81
N LEU A 29 -37.83 11.94 -20.72
CA LEU A 29 -37.14 10.64 -20.60
C LEU A 29 -38.12 9.46 -20.37
N GLN A 30 -39.43 9.70 -20.44
CA GLN A 30 -40.46 8.71 -20.11
C GLN A 30 -40.61 7.59 -21.14
N ASP A 31 -40.14 7.80 -22.37
CA ASP A 31 -40.30 6.85 -23.47
C ASP A 31 -39.25 5.72 -23.46
N ASP A 32 -38.19 5.87 -22.66
CA ASP A 32 -37.14 4.86 -22.51
C ASP A 32 -37.29 4.15 -21.16
N ASN A 33 -37.67 2.86 -21.19
CA ASN A 33 -38.10 2.09 -20.02
C ASN A 33 -37.03 2.05 -18.89
N TYR A 34 -35.76 2.16 -19.27
CA TYR A 34 -34.61 2.26 -18.37
C TYR A 34 -34.50 3.65 -17.71
N ALA A 35 -34.66 4.72 -18.49
CA ALA A 35 -34.59 6.11 -18.00
C ALA A 35 -35.80 6.45 -17.10
N SER A 36 -36.98 5.92 -17.40
CA SER A 36 -38.19 6.05 -16.58
C SER A 36 -38.00 5.44 -15.18
N SER A 37 -37.36 4.27 -15.10
CA SER A 37 -37.04 3.60 -13.82
C SER A 37 -36.04 4.40 -12.98
N ILE A 38 -35.01 4.97 -13.60
CA ILE A 38 -34.02 5.85 -12.94
C ILE A 38 -34.69 7.14 -12.46
N CYS A 39 -35.52 7.79 -13.29
CA CYS A 39 -36.24 9.00 -12.92
C CYS A 39 -37.20 8.76 -11.74
N LYS A 40 -37.86 7.59 -11.70
CA LYS A 40 -38.73 7.21 -10.59
C LYS A 40 -37.94 6.98 -9.30
N TYR A 41 -36.78 6.33 -9.39
CA TYR A 41 -35.87 6.13 -8.25
C TYR A 41 -35.31 7.47 -7.73
N VAL A 42 -34.88 8.38 -8.62
CA VAL A 42 -34.38 9.71 -8.24
C VAL A 42 -35.47 10.58 -7.59
N LYS A 43 -36.75 10.41 -7.98
CA LYS A 43 -37.89 11.09 -7.35
C LYS A 43 -38.20 10.61 -5.93
N THR A 44 -37.90 9.34 -5.61
CA THR A 44 -38.20 8.74 -4.29
C THR A 44 -37.02 8.77 -3.32
N VAL A 45 -35.82 9.07 -3.83
CA VAL A 45 -34.58 9.16 -3.07
C VAL A 45 -34.35 10.61 -2.64
N THR A 46 -34.15 10.85 -1.35
CA THR A 46 -33.90 12.19 -0.83
C THR A 46 -32.51 12.69 -1.28
N PRO A 47 -32.32 14.01 -1.48
CA PRO A 47 -31.02 14.58 -1.88
C PRO A 47 -29.86 14.09 -1.02
N GLU A 48 -30.08 13.91 0.29
CA GLU A 48 -29.10 13.43 1.26
C GLU A 48 -28.61 12.01 0.94
N ARG A 49 -29.50 11.13 0.45
CA ARG A 49 -29.12 9.77 0.06
C ARG A 49 -28.27 9.74 -1.21
N ILE A 50 -28.43 10.71 -2.11
CA ILE A 50 -27.56 10.82 -3.29
C ILE A 50 -26.20 11.40 -2.89
N ASP A 51 -26.18 12.34 -1.95
CA ASP A 51 -24.92 12.88 -1.42
C ASP A 51 -24.11 11.79 -0.69
N LEU A 52 -24.77 10.93 0.11
CA LEU A 52 -24.14 9.74 0.72
C LEU A 52 -23.61 8.73 -0.31
N LEU A 53 -24.33 8.52 -1.42
CA LEU A 53 -23.86 7.63 -2.49
C LEU A 53 -22.63 8.19 -3.21
N ILE A 54 -22.54 9.51 -3.37
CA ILE A 54 -21.36 10.18 -3.92
C ILE A 54 -20.18 10.02 -2.98
N GLU A 55 -20.37 10.27 -1.68
CA GLU A 55 -19.33 10.09 -0.68
C GLU A 55 -18.81 8.64 -0.65
N TYR A 56 -19.72 7.66 -0.68
CA TYR A 56 -19.35 6.25 -0.76
C TYR A 56 -18.58 5.92 -2.04
N ALA A 57 -19.00 6.45 -3.20
CA ALA A 57 -18.31 6.23 -4.47
C ALA A 57 -16.90 6.83 -4.48
N GLU A 58 -16.73 8.05 -3.95
CA GLU A 58 -15.42 8.70 -3.83
C GLU A 58 -14.50 7.94 -2.87
N LYS A 59 -15.04 7.47 -1.74
CA LYS A 59 -14.29 6.63 -0.80
C LYS A 59 -13.83 5.32 -1.46
N LEU A 60 -14.71 4.66 -2.20
CA LEU A 60 -14.39 3.41 -2.89
C LEU A 60 -13.35 3.63 -4.00
N GLU A 61 -13.44 4.74 -4.75
CA GLU A 61 -12.43 5.12 -5.74
C GLU A 61 -11.06 5.34 -5.10
N ALA A 62 -11.01 5.99 -3.94
CA ALA A 62 -9.77 6.18 -3.18
C ALA A 62 -9.18 4.84 -2.69
N GLU A 63 -9.99 3.96 -2.09
CA GLU A 63 -9.56 2.63 -1.62
C GLU A 63 -9.04 1.77 -2.77
N VAL A 64 -9.73 1.74 -3.92
CA VAL A 64 -9.28 0.99 -5.11
C VAL A 64 -7.97 1.53 -5.66
N THR A 65 -7.79 2.85 -5.63
CA THR A 65 -6.53 3.48 -6.07
C THR A 65 -5.37 3.11 -5.15
N ASP A 66 -5.60 3.15 -3.83
CA ASP A 66 -4.58 2.76 -2.85
C ASP A 66 -4.20 1.28 -3.00
N MET A 67 -5.18 0.38 -3.13
CA MET A 67 -4.94 -1.05 -3.38
C MET A 67 -4.16 -1.29 -4.67
N ALA A 68 -4.44 -0.55 -5.74
CA ALA A 68 -3.70 -0.67 -7.00
C ALA A 68 -2.23 -0.26 -6.84
N VAL A 69 -1.94 0.78 -6.05
CA VAL A 69 -0.57 1.20 -5.72
C VAL A 69 0.14 0.15 -4.89
N GLN A 70 -0.52 -0.39 -3.86
CA GLN A 70 0.04 -1.46 -3.03
C GLN A 70 0.36 -2.70 -3.84
N LEU A 71 -0.52 -3.10 -4.76
CA LEU A 71 -0.31 -4.25 -5.65
C LEU A 71 0.88 -4.04 -6.57
N ALA A 72 0.98 -2.88 -7.23
CA ALA A 72 2.11 -2.57 -8.10
C ALA A 72 3.46 -2.60 -7.36
N ASN A 73 3.48 -2.10 -6.11
CA ASN A 73 4.66 -2.15 -5.26
C ASN A 73 5.02 -3.60 -4.86
N ALA A 74 4.04 -4.41 -4.51
CA ALA A 74 4.25 -5.82 -4.19
C ALA A 74 4.79 -6.61 -5.40
N GLU A 75 4.22 -6.39 -6.59
CA GLU A 75 4.70 -7.01 -7.83
C GLU A 75 6.14 -6.60 -8.17
N SER A 76 6.53 -5.34 -7.94
CA SER A 76 7.92 -4.90 -8.14
C SER A 76 8.87 -5.65 -7.21
N LYS A 77 8.55 -5.72 -5.92
CA LYS A 77 9.34 -6.48 -4.93
C LYS A 77 9.46 -7.96 -5.29
N CYS A 78 8.38 -8.58 -5.77
CA CYS A 78 8.40 -9.96 -6.24
C CYS A 78 9.32 -10.15 -7.46
N ARG A 79 9.33 -9.21 -8.42
CA ARG A 79 10.23 -9.27 -9.58
C ARG A 79 11.70 -9.14 -9.19
N GLU A 80 12.02 -8.21 -8.28
CA GLU A 80 13.37 -8.02 -7.75
C GLU A 80 13.87 -9.28 -7.04
N LEU A 81 13.05 -9.84 -6.14
CA LEU A 81 13.38 -11.07 -5.43
C LEU A 81 13.56 -12.26 -6.37
N ALA A 82 12.72 -12.39 -7.41
CA ALA A 82 12.85 -13.45 -8.40
C ALA A 82 14.15 -13.34 -9.22
N ALA A 83 14.59 -12.11 -9.55
CA ALA A 83 15.85 -11.87 -10.23
C ALA A 83 17.05 -12.28 -9.36
N GLU A 84 17.01 -11.96 -8.06
CA GLU A 84 18.06 -12.32 -7.11
C GLU A 84 18.10 -13.83 -6.85
N LEU A 85 16.94 -14.49 -6.69
CA LEU A 85 16.88 -15.95 -6.56
C LEU A 85 17.39 -16.66 -7.82
N SER A 86 17.20 -16.11 -9.01
CA SER A 86 17.78 -16.67 -10.23
C SER A 86 19.31 -16.59 -10.24
N ALA A 87 19.90 -15.56 -9.64
CA ALA A 87 21.36 -15.49 -9.46
C ALA A 87 21.84 -16.54 -8.47
N VAL A 88 21.13 -16.72 -7.35
CA VAL A 88 21.41 -17.78 -6.36
C VAL A 88 21.31 -19.17 -6.99
N ASP A 89 20.27 -19.45 -7.78
CA ASP A 89 20.05 -20.75 -8.43
C ASP A 89 21.17 -21.09 -9.44
N LYS A 90 21.62 -20.12 -10.24
CA LYS A 90 22.77 -20.31 -11.13
C LYS A 90 24.02 -20.72 -10.35
N ILE A 91 24.32 -20.01 -9.28
CA ILE A 91 25.52 -20.25 -8.49
C ILE A 91 25.40 -21.55 -7.68
N HIS A 92 24.21 -21.86 -7.16
CA HIS A 92 23.94 -23.11 -6.43
C HIS A 92 24.11 -24.32 -7.34
N ASN A 93 23.52 -24.32 -8.54
CA ASN A 93 23.65 -25.40 -9.52
C ASN A 93 25.11 -25.68 -9.90
N GLU A 94 25.97 -24.66 -9.84
CA GLU A 94 27.39 -24.82 -10.09
C GLU A 94 28.12 -25.42 -8.85
N ALA A 95 27.66 -25.21 -7.61
CA ALA A 95 28.46 -25.42 -6.38
C ALA A 95 28.11 -26.64 -5.49
N VAL A 96 27.25 -27.57 -5.90
CA VAL A 96 26.54 -28.52 -5.00
C VAL A 96 27.38 -29.49 -4.12
N PHE A 97 28.72 -29.61 -4.15
CA PHE A 97 29.41 -30.62 -3.30
C PHE A 97 30.82 -30.27 -2.81
N ILE A 98 31.00 -29.30 -1.90
CA ILE A 98 32.34 -28.99 -1.37
C ILE A 98 32.33 -28.75 0.14
N THR A 99 33.02 -29.62 0.86
CA THR A 99 33.42 -29.43 2.27
C THR A 99 34.81 -28.81 2.34
N ASP A 100 35.14 -28.17 3.46
CA ASP A 100 36.36 -27.36 3.65
C ASP A 100 37.67 -28.11 3.31
N ASP A 101 37.75 -29.41 3.65
CA ASP A 101 38.92 -30.26 3.36
C ASP A 101 39.14 -30.53 1.86
N HIS A 102 38.10 -30.32 1.03
CA HIS A 102 38.14 -30.54 -0.42
C HIS A 102 38.32 -29.24 -1.21
N TYR A 103 38.23 -28.07 -0.57
CA TYR A 103 38.33 -26.77 -1.25
C TYR A 103 39.68 -26.55 -1.95
N GLU A 104 40.78 -26.83 -1.25
CA GLU A 104 42.16 -26.73 -1.78
C GLU A 104 42.44 -27.74 -2.91
N GLN A 105 41.69 -28.84 -2.95
CA GLN A 105 41.82 -29.89 -3.96
C GLN A 105 40.93 -29.64 -5.19
N CYS A 106 40.04 -28.64 -5.13
CA CYS A 106 39.14 -28.34 -6.23
C CYS A 106 39.86 -27.64 -7.40
N PRO A 107 39.44 -27.93 -8.64
CA PRO A 107 39.91 -27.19 -9.81
C PRO A 107 39.70 -25.67 -9.66
N PRO A 108 40.54 -24.84 -10.32
CA PRO A 108 40.46 -23.39 -10.20
C PRO A 108 39.07 -22.79 -10.54
N GLU A 109 38.35 -23.36 -11.51
CA GLU A 109 36.98 -22.91 -11.83
C GLU A 109 36.01 -23.10 -10.66
N VAL A 110 36.16 -24.20 -9.92
CA VAL A 110 35.28 -24.56 -8.80
C VAL A 110 35.57 -23.69 -7.58
N GLN A 111 36.84 -23.42 -7.27
CA GLN A 111 37.21 -22.47 -6.21
C GLN A 111 36.72 -21.04 -6.49
N LYS A 112 36.61 -20.67 -7.77
CA LYS A 112 36.07 -19.36 -8.17
C LYS A 112 34.59 -19.24 -7.83
N MET A 113 33.79 -20.28 -8.09
CA MET A 113 32.36 -20.30 -7.77
C MET A 113 32.08 -20.25 -6.26
N ILE A 114 32.84 -20.99 -5.45
CA ILE A 114 32.71 -20.95 -3.98
C ILE A 114 33.03 -19.57 -3.43
N ARG A 115 34.08 -18.92 -3.95
CA ARG A 115 34.38 -17.53 -3.59
C ARG A 115 33.27 -16.58 -3.99
N SER A 116 32.67 -16.77 -5.17
CA SER A 116 31.51 -15.99 -5.62
C SER A 116 30.29 -16.18 -4.71
N LEU A 117 30.06 -17.39 -4.16
CA LEU A 117 29.01 -17.65 -3.16
C LEU A 117 29.27 -16.92 -1.85
N ALA A 118 30.50 -16.99 -1.35
CA ALA A 118 30.87 -16.39 -0.06
C ALA A 118 30.67 -14.86 -0.03
N VAL A 119 30.73 -14.21 -1.19
CA VAL A 119 30.53 -12.76 -1.33
C VAL A 119 29.18 -12.38 -1.96
N LEU A 120 28.29 -13.35 -2.19
CA LEU A 120 27.00 -13.11 -2.80
C LEU A 120 26.14 -12.27 -1.85
N GLN A 121 25.77 -11.07 -2.29
CA GLN A 121 24.79 -10.23 -1.61
C GLN A 121 23.43 -10.41 -2.25
N ILE A 122 22.38 -10.31 -1.45
CA ILE A 122 20.98 -10.38 -1.87
C ILE A 122 20.32 -9.06 -1.43
N PRO A 123 20.51 -7.96 -2.19
CA PRO A 123 20.08 -6.63 -1.76
C PRO A 123 18.59 -6.51 -1.45
N ALA A 124 17.71 -7.21 -2.19
CA ALA A 124 16.28 -7.22 -1.89
C ALA A 124 15.98 -7.96 -0.59
N TYR A 125 16.76 -8.98 -0.24
CA TYR A 125 16.67 -9.63 1.08
C TYR A 125 17.16 -8.70 2.21
N ASP A 126 18.26 -7.99 2.01
CA ASP A 126 18.76 -7.03 2.99
C ASP A 126 17.77 -5.86 3.19
N ALA A 127 17.21 -5.34 2.09
CA ALA A 127 16.17 -4.32 2.11
C ALA A 127 14.88 -4.85 2.77
N PHE A 128 14.50 -6.10 2.51
CA PHE A 128 13.38 -6.76 3.17
C PHE A 128 13.62 -6.90 4.68
N LEU A 129 14.79 -7.37 5.11
CA LEU A 129 15.15 -7.45 6.53
C LEU A 129 15.16 -6.07 7.20
N ALA A 130 15.67 -5.05 6.51
CA ALA A 130 15.63 -3.66 6.98
C ALA A 130 14.19 -3.19 7.19
N GLU A 131 13.29 -3.48 6.24
CA GLU A 131 11.87 -3.13 6.34
C GLU A 131 11.15 -3.92 7.44
N VAL A 132 11.42 -5.22 7.59
CA VAL A 132 10.84 -6.05 8.68
C VAL A 132 11.27 -5.52 10.05
N ARG A 133 12.55 -5.15 10.20
CA ARG A 133 13.05 -4.53 11.44
C ARG A 133 12.40 -3.16 11.67
N ALA A 134 12.24 -2.36 10.62
CA ALA A 134 11.58 -1.05 10.71
C ALA A 134 10.11 -1.17 11.07
N SER A 135 9.40 -2.17 10.54
CA SER A 135 7.99 -2.43 10.83
C SER A 135 7.74 -2.71 12.30
N GLY A 136 8.66 -3.43 12.98
CA GLY A 136 8.57 -3.61 14.43
C GLY A 136 8.69 -2.29 15.21
N ALA A 137 9.50 -1.35 14.74
CA ALA A 137 9.60 -0.02 15.34
C ALA A 137 8.34 0.84 15.05
N ASP A 138 7.75 0.71 13.86
CA ASP A 138 6.47 1.38 13.54
C ASP A 138 5.33 0.87 14.43
N GLU A 139 5.29 -0.43 14.72
CA GLU A 139 4.29 -1.01 15.63
C GLU A 139 4.41 -0.43 17.05
N VAL A 140 5.64 -0.28 17.55
CA VAL A 140 5.91 0.38 18.84
C VAL A 140 5.43 1.82 18.83
N SER A 141 5.67 2.56 17.74
CA SER A 141 5.14 3.92 17.59
C SER A 141 3.61 3.95 17.65
N ALA A 142 2.95 3.09 16.87
CA ALA A 142 1.50 3.01 16.82
C ALA A 142 0.89 2.70 18.20
N ILE A 143 1.46 1.75 18.94
CA ILE A 143 1.05 1.42 20.31
C ILE A 143 1.19 2.65 21.22
N CYS A 144 2.35 3.32 21.18
CA CYS A 144 2.58 4.50 22.03
C CYS A 144 1.60 5.64 21.70
N ARG A 145 1.36 5.92 20.42
CA ARG A 145 0.35 6.92 19.99
C ARG A 145 -1.04 6.54 20.49
N GLY A 146 -1.42 5.26 20.40
CA GLY A 146 -2.69 4.75 20.93
C GLY A 146 -2.82 4.96 22.45
N LEU A 147 -1.75 4.71 23.21
CA LEU A 147 -1.72 4.94 24.66
C LEU A 147 -1.77 6.43 25.02
N ALA A 148 -1.13 7.29 24.22
CA ALA A 148 -1.19 8.74 24.41
C ALA A 148 -2.61 9.28 24.25
N ASN A 149 -3.41 8.70 23.35
CA ASN A 149 -4.77 9.15 23.05
C ASN A 149 -5.85 8.50 23.93
N LYS A 150 -5.47 7.68 24.93
CA LYS A 150 -6.44 6.99 25.78
C LYS A 150 -7.09 7.93 26.78
N ASP A 151 -8.40 7.77 26.98
CA ASP A 151 -9.15 8.54 27.99
C ASP A 151 -8.55 8.38 29.38
N GLY A 152 -8.39 9.50 30.09
CA GLY A 152 -7.77 9.54 31.42
C GLY A 152 -6.24 9.51 31.42
N CYS A 153 -5.58 9.53 30.27
CA CYS A 153 -4.13 9.66 30.18
C CYS A 153 -3.69 11.07 30.62
N SER A 154 -2.82 11.14 31.64
CA SER A 154 -2.34 12.43 32.16
C SER A 154 -1.42 13.13 31.15
N VAL A 155 -1.37 14.46 31.17
CA VAL A 155 -0.54 15.25 30.24
C VAL A 155 0.93 14.78 30.23
N ASN A 156 1.49 14.48 31.40
CA ASN A 156 2.88 13.98 31.50
C ASN A 156 3.05 12.62 30.80
N MET A 157 2.07 11.73 30.94
CA MET A 157 2.10 10.41 30.31
C MET A 157 1.90 10.50 28.80
N GLN A 158 1.00 11.39 28.34
CA GLN A 158 0.81 11.68 26.92
C GLN A 158 2.11 12.17 26.27
N CYS A 159 2.80 13.13 26.89
CA CYS A 159 4.11 13.60 26.42
C CYS A 159 5.14 12.47 26.36
N SER A 160 5.20 11.61 27.39
CA SER A 160 6.13 10.49 27.42
C SER A 160 5.87 9.49 26.29
N TYR A 161 4.61 9.11 26.05
CA TYR A 161 4.27 8.19 24.98
C TYR A 161 4.54 8.78 23.59
N ASN A 162 4.21 10.06 23.37
CA ASN A 162 4.50 10.74 22.11
C ASN A 162 6.01 10.80 21.82
N LEU A 163 6.83 11.11 22.83
CA LEU A 163 8.29 11.12 22.67
C LEU A 163 8.85 9.73 22.31
N THR A 164 8.31 8.67 22.93
CA THR A 164 8.70 7.29 22.59
C THR A 164 8.29 6.92 21.17
N ALA A 165 7.09 7.34 20.73
CA ALA A 165 6.63 7.13 19.37
C ALA A 165 7.55 7.80 18.34
N GLU A 166 7.90 9.08 18.56
CA GLU A 166 8.83 9.82 17.69
C GLU A 166 10.21 9.16 17.59
N ARG A 167 10.72 8.62 18.69
CA ARG A 167 11.99 7.88 18.70
C ARG A 167 11.90 6.58 17.91
N ALA A 168 10.78 5.85 18.05
CA ALA A 168 10.56 4.63 17.30
C ALA A 168 10.43 4.90 15.80
N GLU A 169 9.72 5.97 15.41
CA GLU A 169 9.66 6.45 14.01
C GLU A 169 11.05 6.79 13.46
N ALA A 170 11.90 7.46 14.26
CA ALA A 170 13.28 7.77 13.87
C ALA A 170 14.14 6.51 13.69
N VAL A 171 14.00 5.51 14.57
CA VAL A 171 14.69 4.21 14.45
C VAL A 171 14.22 3.47 13.20
N ALA A 172 12.92 3.42 12.94
CA ALA A 172 12.37 2.81 11.72
C ALA A 172 12.93 3.46 10.45
N ALA A 173 13.02 4.79 10.43
CA ALA A 173 13.61 5.54 9.33
C ALA A 173 15.12 5.28 9.16
N GLN A 174 15.87 5.06 10.25
CA GLN A 174 17.29 4.70 10.19
C GLN A 174 17.48 3.28 9.63
N LEU A 175 16.69 2.32 10.11
CA LEU A 175 16.74 0.92 9.65
C LEU A 175 16.52 0.84 8.12
N ARG A 176 15.54 1.58 7.60
CA ARG A 176 15.25 1.65 6.15
C ARG A 176 16.37 2.26 5.30
N LYS A 177 17.19 3.16 5.87
CA LYS A 177 18.33 3.78 5.15
C LYS A 177 19.54 2.85 5.01
N GLY A 178 19.53 1.68 5.66
CA GLY A 178 20.51 0.63 5.41
C GLY A 178 21.95 0.97 5.81
N SER A 179 22.20 1.81 6.83
CA SER A 179 23.56 2.14 7.28
C SER A 179 23.75 2.02 8.80
N ALA A 180 24.71 1.16 9.16
CA ALA A 180 25.50 0.99 10.39
C ALA A 180 24.92 1.52 11.71
N LEU A 181 24.50 0.57 12.57
CA LEU A 181 24.76 0.68 14.02
C LEU A 181 26.25 0.47 14.28
#